data_AF-A0A2E4WSV5-F1
#
_entry.id   AF-A0A2E4WSV5-F1
#
_cell.length_a   1.000
_cell.length_b   1.000
_cell.length_c   1.000
_cell.angle_alpha   90.00
_cell.angle_beta   90.00
_cell.angle_gamma   90.00
#
_symmetry.space_group_name_H-M   'P 1'
#
loop_
_entity.id
_entity.type
_entity.pdbx_description
1 polymer ?
#
loop_
_entity_poly.entity_id
_entity_poly.type
_entity_poly.pdbx_seq_one_letter_code
_entity_poly.pdbx_strand_id
1 'polypeptide(L)'
;EEILEIIRDNLFDNLHARVGINNIVLTGGASKIYGLESLSSQLFNRKSRIGKIENNSSFFYNKPEFSSLLGLIELSKNHQISEINEQISGSKVVSVFDKIENWIEDSYA
;
A
#
# COMPACT_ATOMS: atom_id res chain seq x y z
N GLU A 1 8.37 -8.04 13.77
CA GLU A 1 9.06 -9.06 12.96
C GLU A 1 8.05 -10.03 12.38
N GLU A 2 7.31 -10.76 13.22
CA GLU A 2 6.23 -11.69 12.85
C GLU A 2 5.34 -11.24 11.66
N ILE A 3 4.80 -10.02 11.68
CA ILE A 3 3.97 -9.49 10.57
C ILE A 3 4.73 -9.51 9.22
N LEU A 4 6.01 -9.14 9.23
CA LEU A 4 6.83 -9.15 8.01
C LEU A 4 7.13 -10.58 7.55
N GLU A 5 7.25 -11.54 8.48
CA GLU A 5 7.44 -12.95 8.15
C GLU A 5 6.19 -13.55 7.50
N ILE A 6 5.00 -13.24 8.02
CA ILE A 6 3.73 -13.64 7.39
C ILE A 6 3.64 -13.10 5.95
N ILE A 7 4.01 -11.83 5.75
CA ILE A 7 4.05 -11.23 4.39
C ILE A 7 5.09 -11.93 3.51
N ARG A 8 6.25 -12.26 4.07
CA ARG A 8 7.37 -12.90 3.37
C ARG A 8 6.96 -14.27 2.86
N ASP A 9 6.32 -15.06 3.70
CA ASP A 9 5.88 -16.41 3.37
C ASP A 9 4.82 -16.35 2.25
N ASN A 10 3.85 -15.44 2.36
CA ASN A 10 2.88 -15.16 1.28
C ASN A 10 3.56 -14.74 -0.06
N LEU A 11 4.59 -13.90 0.01
CA LEU A 11 5.33 -13.45 -1.17
C LEU A 11 6.11 -14.59 -1.84
N PHE A 12 6.68 -15.48 -1.04
CA PHE A 12 7.50 -16.58 -1.54
C PHE A 12 6.69 -17.78 -2.00
N ASP A 13 5.52 -18.03 -1.42
CA ASP A 13 4.66 -19.14 -1.82
C ASP A 13 4.04 -18.94 -3.22
N ASN A 14 3.98 -17.69 -3.69
CA ASN A 14 3.55 -17.36 -5.04
C ASN A 14 4.75 -17.15 -6.00
N LEU A 15 4.94 -18.07 -6.95
CA LEU A 15 6.02 -18.04 -7.95
C LEU A 15 6.09 -16.73 -8.75
N HIS A 16 4.94 -16.17 -9.14
CA HIS A 16 4.88 -14.91 -9.89
C HIS A 16 5.28 -13.72 -9.01
N ALA A 17 4.83 -13.69 -7.75
CA ALA A 17 5.20 -12.66 -6.79
C ALA A 17 6.70 -12.72 -6.45
N ARG A 18 7.22 -13.93 -6.22
CA ARG A 18 8.63 -14.20 -5.89
C ARG A 18 9.59 -13.61 -6.92
N VAL A 19 9.29 -13.77 -8.21
CA VAL A 19 10.16 -13.31 -9.31
C VAL A 19 9.86 -11.87 -9.72
N GLY A 20 8.59 -11.45 -9.67
CA GLY A 20 8.17 -10.14 -10.19
C GLY A 20 8.40 -8.97 -9.22
N ILE A 21 8.42 -9.21 -7.92
CA ILE A 21 8.50 -8.14 -6.92
C ILE A 21 9.98 -7.87 -6.58
N ASN A 22 10.48 -6.74 -7.07
CA ASN A 22 11.85 -6.28 -6.86
C ASN A 22 12.00 -5.19 -5.79
N ASN A 23 10.92 -4.45 -5.52
CA ASN A 23 10.91 -3.31 -4.62
C ASN A 23 9.71 -3.39 -3.67
N ILE A 24 9.91 -3.00 -2.42
CA ILE A 24 8.90 -2.97 -1.38
C ILE A 24 8.75 -1.53 -0.87
N VAL A 25 7.52 -1.07 -0.76
CA VAL A 25 7.18 0.26 -0.24
C VAL A 25 6.30 0.09 0.98
N LEU A 26 6.79 0.54 2.13
CA LEU A 26 6.06 0.51 3.40
C LEU A 26 5.41 1.86 3.64
N THR A 27 4.10 1.88 3.96
CA THR A 27 3.34 3.09 4.26
C THR A 27 2.50 2.92 5.54
N GLY A 28 1.71 3.92 5.92
CA GLY A 28 0.89 3.87 7.13
C GLY A 28 1.65 4.22 8.41
N GLY A 29 0.93 4.24 9.54
CA GLY A 29 1.48 4.68 10.83
C GLY A 29 2.65 3.84 11.35
N ALA A 30 2.57 2.52 11.18
CA ALA A 30 3.63 1.60 11.60
C ALA A 30 4.94 1.79 10.84
N SER A 31 4.89 2.39 9.65
CA SER A 31 6.08 2.66 8.84
C SER A 31 7.04 3.70 9.43
N LYS A 32 6.65 4.36 10.54
CA LYS A 32 7.53 5.24 11.32
C LYS A 32 8.43 4.50 12.31
N ILE A 33 8.25 3.19 12.49
CA ILE A 33 9.09 2.41 13.40
C ILE A 33 10.54 2.46 12.92
N TYR A 34 11.43 2.88 13.82
CA TYR A 34 12.85 2.95 13.53
C TYR A 34 13.41 1.57 13.16
N GLY A 35 14.21 1.52 12.10
CA GLY A 35 14.82 0.27 11.61
C GLY A 35 13.89 -0.61 10.77
N LEU A 36 12.61 -0.26 10.60
CA LEU A 36 11.66 -1.08 9.83
C LEU A 36 12.08 -1.25 8.36
N GLU A 37 12.59 -0.19 7.73
CA GLU A 37 13.10 -0.25 6.35
C GLU A 37 14.25 -1.27 6.21
N SER A 38 15.19 -1.25 7.16
CA SER A 38 16.33 -2.17 7.18
C SER A 38 15.88 -3.61 7.42
N LEU A 39 15.03 -3.82 8.43
CA LEU A 39 14.49 -5.13 8.76
C LEU A 39 13.71 -5.74 7.57
N SER A 40 12.86 -4.93 6.93
CA SER A 40 12.13 -5.32 5.72
C SER A 40 13.11 -5.71 4.61
N SER A 41 14.14 -4.89 4.36
CA SER A 41 15.11 -5.18 3.31
C SER A 41 15.86 -6.50 3.54
N GLN A 42 16.16 -6.83 4.80
CA GLN A 42 16.83 -8.07 5.18
C GLN A 42 15.89 -9.28 5.07
N LEU A 43 14.67 -9.20 5.60
CA LEU A 43 13.72 -10.32 5.61
C LEU A 43 13.24 -10.72 4.22
N PHE A 44 12.97 -9.73 3.36
CA PHE A 44 12.47 -10.01 2.01
C PHE A 44 13.60 -10.23 1.00
N ASN A 45 14.84 -9.87 1.33
CA ASN A 45 15.95 -9.80 0.39
C ASN A 45 15.57 -8.99 -0.87
N ARG A 46 14.95 -7.82 -0.65
CA ARG A 46 14.47 -6.88 -1.67
C ARG A 46 14.72 -5.46 -1.24
N LYS A 47 14.87 -4.54 -2.19
CA LYS A 47 14.99 -3.11 -1.89
C LYS A 47 13.71 -2.63 -1.24
N SER A 48 13.82 -2.21 0.02
CA SER A 48 12.69 -1.66 0.79
C SER A 48 12.87 -0.16 0.98
N ARG A 49 11.77 0.58 1.06
CA ARG A 49 11.77 2.01 1.42
C ARG A 49 10.48 2.39 2.14
N ILE A 50 10.54 3.45 2.96
CA ILE A 50 9.32 4.10 3.47
C ILE A 50 8.73 5.03 2.40
N GLY A 51 7.47 4.79 2.02
CA GLY A 51 6.70 5.66 1.13
C GLY A 51 6.20 6.88 1.88
N LYS A 52 6.74 8.07 1.56
CA LYS A 52 6.42 9.33 2.23
C LYS A 52 6.63 10.52 1.29
N ILE A 53 6.03 11.67 1.64
CA ILE A 53 6.24 12.91 0.91
C ILE A 53 7.61 13.50 1.26
N GLU A 54 8.42 13.81 0.24
CA GLU A 54 9.77 14.36 0.38
C GLU A 54 9.81 15.90 0.29
N ASN A 55 8.71 16.54 -0.12
CA ASN A 55 8.62 18.00 -0.15
C ASN A 55 8.48 18.55 1.28
N ASN A 56 9.54 19.20 1.77
CA ASN A 56 9.62 19.77 3.12
C ASN A 56 8.65 20.93 3.41
N SER A 57 8.09 21.57 2.38
CA SER A 57 7.07 22.62 2.53
C SER A 57 5.66 22.06 2.72
N SER A 58 5.46 20.76 2.49
CA SER A 58 4.16 20.11 2.66
C SER A 58 3.86 19.81 4.12
N PHE A 59 2.61 20.01 4.53
CA PHE A 59 2.12 19.51 5.83
C PHE A 59 2.33 17.99 6.01
N PHE A 60 2.38 17.25 4.90
CA PHE A 60 2.53 15.79 4.87
C PHE A 60 3.99 15.32 4.77
N TYR A 61 4.96 16.23 4.84
CA TYR A 61 6.39 15.90 4.78
C TYR A 61 6.78 14.83 5.79
N ASN A 62 7.42 13.74 5.33
CA ASN A 62 7.84 12.61 6.16
C ASN A 62 6.71 11.95 6.99
N LYS A 63 5.44 12.04 6.57
CA LYS A 63 4.30 11.44 7.27
C LYS A 63 3.66 10.30 6.46
N PRO A 64 4.23 9.07 6.50
CA PRO A 64 3.68 7.91 5.78
C PRO A 64 2.27 7.49 6.26
N GLU A 65 1.84 7.93 7.43
CA GLU A 65 0.48 7.67 7.95
C GLU A 65 -0.65 8.28 7.11
N PHE A 66 -0.36 9.30 6.28
CA PHE A 66 -1.35 9.95 5.42
C PHE A 66 -1.40 9.39 3.99
N SER A 67 -0.65 8.33 3.68
CA SER A 67 -0.59 7.78 2.31
C SER A 67 -1.96 7.42 1.73
N SER A 68 -2.85 6.81 2.51
CA SER A 68 -4.19 6.44 2.04
C SER A 68 -5.03 7.69 1.72
N LEU A 69 -5.04 8.69 2.62
CA LEU A 69 -5.76 9.95 2.40
C LEU A 69 -5.28 10.65 1.13
N LEU A 70 -3.95 10.76 0.96
CA LEU A 70 -3.36 11.41 -0.21
C LEU A 70 -3.69 10.65 -1.50
N GLY A 71 -3.65 9.31 -1.46
CA GLY A 71 -4.05 8.47 -2.58
C GLY A 71 -5.51 8.69 -2.99
N LEU A 72 -6.43 8.82 -2.02
CA LEU A 72 -7.84 9.09 -2.30
C LEU A 72 -8.06 10.48 -2.91
N ILE A 73 -7.38 11.50 -2.40
CA ILE A 73 -7.43 12.85 -2.97
C ILE A 73 -6.93 12.83 -4.42
N GLU A 74 -5.83 12.12 -4.69
CA GLU A 74 -5.26 12.00 -6.03
C GLU A 74 -6.19 11.26 -7.00
N LEU A 75 -6.79 10.15 -6.57
CA LEU A 75 -7.77 9.40 -7.34
C LEU A 75 -9.00 10.26 -7.69
N SER A 76 -9.47 11.06 -6.73
CA SER A 76 -10.60 11.97 -6.97
C SER A 76 -10.27 13.09 -7.95
N LYS A 77 -9.05 13.63 -7.92
CA LYS A 77 -8.62 14.73 -8.79
C LYS A 77 -8.44 14.30 -10.25
N ASN A 78 -7.93 13.10 -10.48
CA ASN A 78 -7.57 12.65 -11.82
C ASN A 78 -8.76 12.13 -12.64
N HIS A 79 -10.01 12.22 -12.16
CA HIS A 79 -11.24 11.70 -12.80
C HIS A 79 -11.19 10.24 -13.28
N GLN A 80 -10.10 9.50 -13.06
CA GLN A 80 -9.92 8.09 -13.44
C GLN A 80 -10.81 7.11 -12.69
N ILE A 81 -11.64 7.59 -11.74
CA ILE A 81 -12.69 6.75 -11.15
C ILE A 81 -13.63 6.21 -12.24
N SER A 82 -13.89 6.97 -13.33
CA SER A 82 -14.69 6.48 -14.46
C SER A 82 -13.97 5.42 -15.30
N GLU A 83 -12.67 5.57 -15.56
CA GLU A 83 -11.89 4.61 -16.37
C GLU A 83 -11.60 3.30 -15.62
N ILE A 84 -11.41 3.36 -14.30
CA ILE A 84 -11.34 2.17 -13.44
C ILE A 84 -12.69 1.41 -13.48
N ASN A 85 -13.82 2.12 -13.54
CA ASN A 85 -15.15 1.52 -13.67
C ASN A 85 -15.38 0.86 -15.04
N GLU A 86 -14.87 1.42 -16.14
CA GLU A 86 -15.05 0.86 -17.48
C GLU A 86 -14.31 -0.47 -17.68
N GLN A 87 -13.13 -0.65 -17.09
CA GLN A 87 -12.40 -1.94 -17.14
C GLN A 87 -13.02 -3.05 -16.26
N ILE A 88 -13.93 -2.69 -15.35
CA ILE A 88 -14.61 -3.61 -14.41
C ILE A 88 -16.02 -3.99 -14.90
N SER A 89 -16.48 -3.44 -16.03
CA SER A 89 -17.85 -3.60 -16.55
C SER A 89 -18.22 -4.99 -17.11
N GLY A 90 -17.41 -6.04 -16.83
CA GLY A 90 -17.71 -7.43 -17.20
C GLY A 90 -18.48 -8.23 -16.15
N SER A 91 -18.37 -7.92 -14.85
CA SER A 91 -19.15 -8.60 -13.81
C SER A 91 -19.12 -7.86 -12.48
N LYS A 92 -20.30 -7.44 -11.99
CA LYS A 92 -20.58 -6.86 -10.66
C LYS A 92 -19.80 -5.58 -10.32
N VAL A 93 -20.51 -4.46 -10.45
CA VAL A 93 -20.14 -3.15 -9.91
C VAL A 93 -19.88 -3.28 -8.40
N VAL A 94 -18.62 -3.43 -8.02
CA VAL A 94 -18.17 -3.19 -6.64
C VAL A 94 -17.43 -1.87 -6.70
N SER A 95 -18.04 -0.82 -6.16
CA SER A 95 -17.45 0.51 -6.18
C SER A 95 -16.11 0.46 -5.42
N VAL A 96 -15.10 1.20 -5.88
CA VAL A 96 -13.82 1.29 -5.17
C VAL A 96 -14.02 1.79 -3.74
N PHE A 97 -15.08 2.59 -3.52
CA PHE A 97 -15.52 3.00 -2.18
C PHE A 97 -16.04 1.82 -1.36
N ASP A 98 -16.82 0.91 -1.94
CA ASP A 98 -17.31 -0.29 -1.26
C ASP A 98 -16.13 -1.17 -0.84
N LYS A 99 -15.07 -1.27 -1.66
CA LYS A 99 -13.85 -2.02 -1.27
C LYS A 99 -13.11 -1.37 -0.10
N ILE A 100 -13.10 -0.04 -0.04
CA ILE A 100 -12.47 0.70 1.05
C ILE A 100 -13.30 0.57 2.33
N GLU A 101 -14.64 0.69 2.22
CA GLU A 101 -15.57 0.50 3.32
C GLU A 101 -15.46 -0.92 3.89
N ASN A 102 -15.47 -1.94 3.03
CA ASN A 102 -15.25 -3.32 3.44
C ASN A 102 -13.87 -3.53 4.09
N TRP A 103 -12.80 -2.94 3.56
CA TRP A 103 -11.46 -3.04 4.18
C TRP A 103 -11.41 -2.37 5.56
N ILE A 104 -12.12 -1.26 5.73
CA ILE A 104 -12.25 -0.59 7.02
C ILE A 104 -13.03 -1.49 7.98
N GLU A 105 -14.19 -2.02 7.58
CA GLU A 105 -14.97 -2.96 8.39
C GLU A 105 -14.15 -4.20 8.79
N ASP A 106 -13.46 -4.84 7.84
CA ASP A 106 -12.59 -6.00 8.07
C ASP A 106 -11.41 -5.68 9.01
N SER A 107 -10.98 -4.42 9.07
CA SER A 107 -9.89 -3.99 9.96
C SER A 107 -10.36 -3.77 11.42
N TYR A 108 -11.67 -3.67 11.65
CA TYR A 108 -12.28 -3.44 12.97
C TYR A 108 -13.10 -4.64 13.50
N ALA A 109 -13.34 -5.67 12.68
CA ALA A 109 -13.98 -6.93 13.05
C ALA A 109 -12.98 -7.94 13.64
#